data_AF-A0A8T5K028-F1
#
_entry.id   AF-A0A8T5K028-F1
#
_cell.length_a   1.000
_cell.length_b   1.000
_cell.length_c   1.000
_cell.angle_alpha   90.00
_cell.angle_beta   90.00
_cell.angle_gamma   90.00
#
_symmetry.space_group_name_H-M   'P 1'
#
loop_
_entity.id
_entity.type
_entity.pdbx_description
1 polymer ?
#
loop_
_entity_poly.entity_id
_entity_poly.type
_entity_poly.pdbx_seq_one_letter_code
_entity_poly.pdbx_strand_id
1 'polypeptide(L)'
;MILDLVLMFGVAVLIKIINTFSKLSELRGNRTLAVIFLGIDSFLFLLVFKNLMSNASGIPIIVMLSIGFMVGYILGGKLEEKIALGFITATIKVAKGDSKELFKRLNGAGFIFTRTQRIYTHLGNTRKVYHGILYRKELPRLKKCLEGLDHITYTETVKDIFGKKILRIK
;
A
#
# COMPACT_ATOMS: atom_id res chain seq x y z
N MET A 1 17.55 -25.52 23.54
CA MET A 1 18.01 -25.52 22.14
C MET A 1 16.86 -25.36 21.13
N ILE A 2 15.96 -26.33 20.96
CA ILE A 2 14.84 -26.18 19.98
C ILE A 2 13.87 -25.07 20.38
N LEU A 3 13.53 -24.98 21.68
CA LEU A 3 12.67 -23.93 22.20
C LEU A 3 13.26 -22.53 21.94
N ASP A 4 14.57 -22.36 22.12
CA ASP A 4 15.27 -21.10 21.90
C ASP A 4 15.22 -20.70 20.42
N LEU A 5 15.38 -21.66 19.51
CA LEU A 5 15.28 -21.44 18.06
C LEU A 5 13.88 -20.97 17.65
N VAL A 6 12.83 -21.61 18.17
CA VAL A 6 11.43 -21.22 17.90
C VAL A 6 11.12 -19.84 18.47
N LEU A 7 11.62 -19.55 19.67
CA LEU A 7 11.45 -18.25 20.32
C LEU A 7 12.13 -17.15 19.51
N MET A 8 13.37 -17.36 19.08
CA MET A 8 14.11 -16.41 18.25
C MET A 8 13.43 -16.15 16.91
N PHE A 9 12.94 -17.20 16.26
CA PHE A 9 12.12 -17.07 15.05
C PHE A 9 10.87 -16.21 15.30
N GLY A 10 10.11 -16.51 16.35
CA GLY A 10 8.90 -15.76 16.70
C GLY A 10 9.16 -14.28 17.01
N VAL A 11 10.21 -14.00 17.78
CA VAL A 11 10.62 -12.61 18.08
C VAL A 11 11.05 -11.88 16.81
N ALA A 12 11.82 -12.51 15.91
CA ALA A 12 12.21 -11.90 14.64
C ALA A 12 11.00 -11.56 13.74
N VAL A 13 10.00 -12.44 13.69
CA VAL A 13 8.73 -12.16 12.99
C VAL A 13 8.04 -10.94 13.60
N LEU A 14 7.93 -10.88 14.93
CA LEU A 14 7.29 -9.77 15.65
C LEU A 14 8.00 -8.44 15.43
N ILE A 15 9.34 -8.40 15.51
CA ILE A 15 10.16 -7.22 15.23
C ILE A 15 9.77 -6.63 13.86
N LYS A 16 9.72 -7.45 12.80
CA LYS A 16 9.36 -6.94 11.47
C LYS A 16 7.92 -6.46 11.35
N ILE A 17 6.96 -7.11 12.01
CA ILE A 17 5.57 -6.66 12.01
C ILE A 17 5.44 -5.30 12.71
N ILE A 18 6.11 -5.11 13.86
CA ILE A 18 6.10 -3.84 14.61
C ILE A 18 6.76 -2.73 13.77
N ASN A 19 7.88 -3.04 13.09
CA ASN A 19 8.53 -2.11 12.18
C ASN A 19 7.57 -1.65 11.05
N THR A 20 6.77 -2.56 10.49
CA THR A 20 5.74 -2.21 9.51
C THR A 20 4.68 -1.27 10.10
N PHE A 21 4.22 -1.51 11.33
CA PHE A 21 3.27 -0.61 11.99
C PHE A 21 3.84 0.79 12.26
N SER A 22 5.12 0.88 12.63
CA SER A 22 5.81 2.16 12.80
C SER A 22 5.79 2.96 11.49
N LYS A 23 6.20 2.32 10.38
CA LYS A 23 6.19 2.93 9.04
C LYS A 23 4.79 3.34 8.60
N LEU A 24 3.79 2.49 8.81
CA LEU A 24 2.39 2.82 8.51
C LEU A 24 1.89 4.01 9.32
N SER A 25 2.29 4.12 10.59
CA SER A 25 1.92 5.25 11.45
C SER A 25 2.57 6.55 10.97
N GLU A 26 3.84 6.48 10.52
CA GLU A 26 4.55 7.61 9.92
C GLU A 26 3.91 8.07 8.61
N LEU A 27 3.58 7.14 7.71
CA LEU A 27 2.88 7.43 6.45
C LEU A 27 1.51 8.08 6.68
N ARG A 28 0.83 7.72 7.77
CA ARG A 28 -0.45 8.32 8.20
C ARG A 28 -0.30 9.65 8.95
N GLY A 29 0.93 10.12 9.16
CA GLY A 29 1.23 11.36 9.89
C GLY A 29 1.10 11.25 11.41
N ASN A 30 0.82 10.06 11.96
CA ASN A 30 0.79 9.84 13.40
C ASN A 30 2.19 9.55 13.94
N ARG A 31 2.96 10.63 14.14
CA ARG A 31 4.36 10.58 14.59
C ARG A 31 4.50 9.95 15.98
N THR A 32 3.55 10.18 16.88
CA THR A 32 3.61 9.64 18.24
C THR A 32 3.57 8.11 18.23
N LEU A 33 2.61 7.51 17.51
CA LEU A 33 2.54 6.06 17.38
C LEU A 33 3.76 5.49 16.65
N ALA A 34 4.26 6.19 15.62
CA ALA A 34 5.44 5.77 14.89
C ALA A 34 6.67 5.62 15.80
N VAL A 35 6.92 6.62 16.66
CA VAL A 35 8.04 6.62 17.61
C VAL A 35 7.88 5.54 18.68
N ILE A 36 6.66 5.32 19.20
CA ILE A 36 6.39 4.27 20.18
C ILE A 36 6.72 2.89 19.60
N PHE A 37 6.20 2.58 18.40
CA PHE A 37 6.49 1.30 17.74
C PHE A 37 7.98 1.15 17.41
N LEU A 38 8.65 2.22 16.98
CA LEU A 38 10.10 2.21 16.71
C LEU A 38 10.91 1.92 17.98
N GLY A 39 10.51 2.47 19.12
CA GLY A 39 11.13 2.21 20.41
C GLY A 39 10.99 0.76 20.85
N ILE A 40 9.78 0.18 20.71
CA ILE A 40 9.52 -1.23 21.03
C ILE A 40 10.33 -2.15 20.10
N ASP A 41 10.36 -1.86 18.80
CA ASP A 41 11.14 -2.60 17.80
C ASP A 41 12.63 -2.62 18.17
N SER A 42 13.19 -1.44 18.47
CA SER A 42 14.60 -1.29 18.86
C SER A 42 14.92 -2.01 20.16
N PHE A 43 14.02 -1.98 21.15
CA PHE A 43 14.19 -2.69 22.42
C PHE A 43 14.23 -4.21 22.23
N LEU A 44 13.30 -4.75 21.45
CA LEU A 44 13.29 -6.19 21.12
C LEU A 44 14.55 -6.60 20.34
N PHE A 45 14.99 -5.78 19.39
CA PHE A 45 16.22 -6.04 18.65
C PHE A 45 17.45 -6.08 19.57
N LEU A 46 17.55 -5.17 20.54
CA LEU A 46 18.64 -5.17 21.53
C LEU A 46 18.60 -6.41 22.45
N LEU A 47 17.41 -6.90 22.82
CA LEU A 47 17.27 -8.15 23.57
C LEU A 47 17.77 -9.37 22.77
N VAL A 48 17.42 -9.44 21.48
CA VAL A 48 17.92 -10.47 20.57
C VAL A 48 19.43 -10.36 20.41
N PHE A 49 19.95 -9.15 20.23
CA PHE A 49 21.39 -8.91 20.09
C PHE A 49 22.16 -9.32 21.35
N LYS A 50 21.66 -8.95 22.54
CA LYS A 50 22.21 -9.40 23.83
C LYS A 50 22.28 -10.93 23.90
N ASN A 51 21.21 -11.61 23.51
CA ASN A 51 21.15 -13.06 23.52
C ASN A 51 22.18 -13.67 22.55
N LEU A 52 22.31 -13.10 21.35
CA LEU A 52 23.25 -13.53 20.32
C LEU A 52 24.71 -13.42 20.78
N MET A 53 25.05 -12.38 21.55
CA MET A 53 26.38 -12.21 22.14
C MET A 53 26.66 -13.19 23.28
N SER A 54 25.62 -13.67 23.97
CA SER A 54 25.76 -14.58 25.12
C SER A 54 25.77 -16.07 24.77
N ASN A 55 25.18 -16.47 23.63
CA ASN A 55 24.98 -17.87 23.27
C ASN A 55 25.97 -18.34 22.20
N ALA A 56 26.83 -19.31 22.54
CA ALA A 56 27.87 -19.89 21.67
C ALA A 56 27.34 -20.78 20.50
N SER A 57 26.03 -20.83 20.26
CA SER A 57 25.40 -21.59 19.15
C SER A 57 25.04 -20.67 17.98
N GLY A 58 26.06 -20.02 17.40
CA GLY A 58 25.89 -18.85 16.54
C GLY A 58 25.13 -19.09 15.23
N ILE A 59 25.35 -20.20 14.52
CA ILE A 59 24.85 -20.35 13.14
C ILE A 59 23.35 -20.68 13.07
N PRO A 60 22.82 -21.69 13.81
CA PRO A 60 21.40 -22.04 13.71
C PRO A 60 20.46 -20.92 14.19
N ILE A 61 20.87 -20.17 15.22
CA ILE A 61 20.09 -19.02 15.72
C ILE A 61 20.02 -17.92 14.67
N ILE A 62 21.16 -17.58 14.02
CA ILE A 62 21.20 -16.59 12.94
C ILE A 62 20.31 -17.00 11.77
N VAL A 63 20.33 -18.28 11.38
CA VAL A 63 19.46 -18.81 10.33
C VAL A 63 17.99 -18.63 10.72
N MET A 64 17.60 -18.99 11.94
CA MET A 64 16.21 -18.84 12.40
C MET A 64 15.77 -17.37 12.48
N LEU A 65 16.65 -16.47 12.92
CA LEU A 65 16.38 -15.02 12.91
C LEU A 65 16.18 -14.51 11.47
N SER A 66 17.02 -14.96 10.53
CA SER A 66 16.93 -14.54 9.12
C SER A 66 15.62 -14.98 8.50
N ILE A 67 15.23 -16.25 8.69
CA ILE A 67 13.96 -16.78 8.20
C ILE A 67 12.79 -16.06 8.88
N GLY A 68 12.87 -15.82 10.20
CA GLY A 68 11.86 -15.07 10.94
C GLY A 68 11.67 -13.65 10.39
N PHE A 69 12.77 -12.95 10.08
CA PHE A 69 12.70 -11.64 9.44
C PHE A 69 12.09 -11.69 8.03
N MET A 70 12.41 -12.70 7.22
CA MET A 70 11.80 -12.88 5.89
C MET A 70 10.29 -13.13 5.99
N VAL A 71 9.86 -14.05 6.88
CA VAL A 71 8.44 -14.35 7.10
C VAL A 71 7.71 -13.13 7.66
N GLY A 72 8.29 -12.45 8.65
CA GLY A 72 7.75 -11.23 9.22
C GLY A 72 7.59 -10.11 8.20
N TYR A 73 8.53 -9.99 7.25
CA TYR A 73 8.42 -9.02 6.15
C TYR A 73 7.23 -9.35 5.22
N ILE A 74 7.04 -10.61 4.84
CA ILE A 74 5.90 -11.02 4.00
C ILE A 74 4.57 -10.81 4.72
N LEU A 75 4.48 -11.18 6.00
CA LEU A 75 3.28 -10.98 6.81
C LEU A 75 2.99 -9.49 7.03
N GLY A 76 4.03 -8.70 7.32
CA GLY A 76 3.97 -7.25 7.41
C GLY A 76 3.46 -6.63 6.11
N GLY A 77 3.97 -7.06 4.95
CA GLY A 77 3.50 -6.61 3.64
C GLY A 77 2.01 -6.92 3.40
N LYS A 78 1.55 -8.12 3.75
CA LYS A 78 0.12 -8.47 3.69
C LYS A 78 -0.74 -7.63 4.64
N LEU A 79 -0.20 -7.28 5.80
CA LEU A 79 -0.86 -6.42 6.77
C LEU A 79 -0.93 -4.97 6.26
N GLU A 80 0.17 -4.49 5.69
CA GLU A 80 0.24 -3.21 4.99
C GLU A 80 -0.77 -3.18 3.85
N GLU A 81 -0.91 -4.19 3.00
CA GLU A 81 -1.95 -4.20 1.96
C GLU A 81 -3.37 -4.10 2.53
N LYS A 82 -3.65 -4.75 3.66
CA LYS A 82 -4.95 -4.66 4.34
C LYS A 82 -5.19 -3.29 4.97
N ILE A 83 -4.14 -2.66 5.52
CA ILE A 83 -4.20 -1.38 6.25
C ILE A 83 -4.06 -0.17 5.31
N ALA A 84 -3.32 -0.31 4.21
CA ALA A 84 -3.06 0.66 3.15
C ALA A 84 -4.20 0.73 2.12
N LEU A 85 -5.44 0.53 2.59
CA LEU A 85 -6.67 1.04 1.99
C LEU A 85 -6.71 2.59 1.97
N GLY A 86 -5.55 3.22 1.76
CA GLY A 86 -5.45 4.64 1.49
C GLY A 86 -6.12 4.97 0.16
N PHE A 87 -6.36 6.25 -0.02
CA PHE A 87 -7.01 6.76 -1.20
C PHE A 87 -5.97 7.22 -2.21
N ILE A 88 -6.29 7.02 -3.47
CA ILE A 88 -5.53 7.58 -4.58
C ILE A 88 -6.48 8.40 -5.44
N THR A 89 -5.91 9.43 -6.04
CA THR A 89 -6.57 10.17 -7.10
C THR A 89 -6.05 9.63 -8.41
N ALA A 90 -6.93 9.07 -9.23
CA ALA A 90 -6.60 8.68 -10.59
C ALA A 90 -7.08 9.77 -11.56
N THR A 91 -6.16 10.22 -12.40
CA THR A 91 -6.49 11.07 -13.53
C THR A 91 -6.19 10.32 -14.82
N ILE A 92 -7.24 10.10 -15.62
CA ILE A 92 -7.18 9.35 -16.87
C ILE A 92 -7.47 10.32 -18.01
N LYS A 93 -6.55 10.45 -18.96
CA LYS A 93 -6.72 11.20 -20.20
C LYS A 93 -6.94 10.22 -21.35
N VAL A 94 -8.09 10.28 -22.00
CA VAL A 94 -8.49 9.32 -23.05
C VAL A 94 -8.85 10.04 -24.35
N ALA A 95 -8.65 9.39 -25.49
CA ALA A 95 -9.11 9.88 -26.79
C ALA A 95 -10.65 10.11 -26.80
N LYS A 96 -11.13 11.05 -27.61
CA LYS A 96 -12.56 11.40 -27.68
C LYS A 96 -13.45 10.21 -28.10
N GLY A 97 -12.95 9.34 -28.99
CA GLY A 97 -13.67 8.13 -29.45
C GLY A 97 -13.94 7.16 -28.30
N ASP A 98 -12.89 6.87 -27.52
CA ASP A 98 -12.90 5.90 -26.43
C ASP A 98 -13.61 6.40 -25.16
N SER A 99 -13.86 7.71 -25.04
CA SER A 99 -14.49 8.32 -23.87
C SER A 99 -15.87 7.72 -23.53
N LYS A 100 -16.72 7.43 -24.53
CA LYS A 100 -18.04 6.86 -24.26
C LYS A 100 -17.92 5.45 -23.68
N GLU A 101 -17.03 4.64 -24.24
CA GLU A 101 -16.77 3.29 -23.78
C GLU A 101 -16.17 3.29 -22.37
N LEU A 102 -15.18 4.14 -22.11
CA LEU A 102 -14.58 4.29 -20.78
C LEU A 102 -15.64 4.65 -19.73
N PHE A 103 -16.55 5.58 -20.04
CA PHE A 103 -17.63 5.95 -19.12
C PHE A 103 -18.53 4.76 -18.78
N LYS A 104 -18.89 3.93 -19.77
CA LYS A 104 -19.70 2.72 -19.55
C LYS A 104 -18.96 1.69 -18.69
N ARG A 105 -17.67 1.47 -18.94
CA ARG A 105 -16.81 0.55 -18.17
C ARG A 105 -16.65 1.02 -16.71
N LEU A 106 -16.36 2.30 -16.50
CA LEU A 106 -16.20 2.88 -15.16
C LEU A 106 -17.50 2.81 -14.34
N ASN A 107 -18.65 3.20 -14.94
CA ASN A 107 -19.95 3.09 -14.27
C ASN A 107 -20.35 1.64 -14.01
N GLY A 108 -20.16 0.74 -14.97
CA GLY A 108 -20.44 -0.69 -14.79
C GLY A 108 -19.57 -1.34 -13.71
N ALA A 109 -18.36 -0.81 -13.48
CA ALA A 109 -17.49 -1.21 -12.38
C ALA A 109 -17.83 -0.52 -11.04
N GLY A 110 -18.77 0.43 -11.02
CA GLY A 110 -19.18 1.17 -9.82
C GLY A 110 -18.19 2.26 -9.39
N PHE A 111 -17.34 2.74 -10.29
CA PHE A 111 -16.43 3.84 -10.01
C PHE A 111 -17.09 5.20 -10.21
N ILE A 112 -16.76 6.17 -9.35
CA ILE A 112 -17.19 7.56 -9.51
C ILE A 112 -16.03 8.39 -10.05
N PHE A 113 -16.22 8.95 -11.24
CA PHE A 113 -15.27 9.85 -11.89
C PHE A 113 -15.98 11.10 -12.40
N THR A 114 -15.38 12.26 -12.18
CA THR A 114 -15.77 13.51 -12.80
C THR A 114 -15.17 13.60 -14.20
N ARG A 115 -15.99 13.90 -15.20
CA ARG A 115 -15.58 14.01 -16.61
C ARG A 115 -15.56 15.46 -17.06
N THR A 116 -14.44 15.92 -17.61
CA THR A 116 -14.34 17.24 -18.26
C THR A 116 -14.95 17.21 -19.67
N GLN A 117 -15.54 18.33 -20.11
CA GLN A 117 -16.23 18.38 -21.41
C GLN A 117 -15.26 18.42 -22.61
N ARG A 118 -14.16 19.19 -22.53
CA ARG A 118 -13.15 19.31 -23.61
C ARG A 118 -11.78 19.67 -23.06
N ILE A 119 -10.74 18.96 -23.52
CA ILE A 119 -9.33 19.31 -23.29
C ILE A 119 -8.59 19.23 -24.62
N TYR A 120 -7.85 20.30 -24.94
CA TYR A 120 -7.04 20.39 -26.14
C TYR A 120 -5.62 19.92 -25.82
N THR A 121 -5.09 19.06 -26.67
CA THR A 121 -3.68 18.67 -26.63
C THR A 121 -2.86 19.73 -27.39
N HIS A 122 -1.57 19.83 -27.11
CA HIS A 122 -0.63 20.73 -27.82
C HIS A 122 -0.65 20.54 -29.36
N LEU A 123 -1.07 19.35 -29.81
CA LEU A 123 -1.19 18.93 -31.22
C LEU A 123 -2.62 19.12 -31.79
N GLY A 124 -3.52 19.84 -31.12
CA GLY A 124 -4.90 20.07 -31.59
C GLY A 124 -5.87 18.91 -31.39
N ASN A 125 -5.39 17.72 -31.02
CA ASN A 125 -6.24 16.57 -30.72
C ASN A 125 -7.10 16.80 -29.47
N THR A 126 -8.37 16.40 -29.52
CA THR A 126 -9.29 16.51 -28.38
C THR A 126 -9.21 15.26 -27.51
N ARG A 127 -8.82 15.43 -26.24
CA ARG A 127 -8.90 14.38 -25.22
C ARG A 127 -9.94 14.74 -24.17
N LYS A 128 -10.45 13.74 -23.47
CA LYS A 128 -11.28 13.92 -22.27
C LYS A 128 -10.53 13.43 -21.06
N VAL A 129 -10.75 14.11 -19.94
CA VAL A 129 -10.14 13.74 -18.67
C VAL A 129 -11.19 13.29 -17.69
N TYR A 130 -10.88 12.17 -17.04
CA TYR A 130 -11.63 11.58 -15.94
C TYR A 130 -10.79 11.73 -14.70
N HIS A 131 -11.35 12.35 -13.68
CA HIS A 131 -10.71 12.55 -12.39
C HIS A 131 -11.57 11.92 -11.31
N GLY A 132 -10.99 11.02 -10.53
CA GLY A 132 -11.73 10.26 -9.54
C GLY A 132 -10.85 9.81 -8.40
N ILE A 133 -11.46 9.65 -7.24
CA ILE A 133 -10.82 9.12 -6.04
C ILE A 133 -11.26 7.68 -5.87
N LEU A 134 -10.31 6.78 -5.65
CA LEU A 134 -10.58 5.37 -5.40
C LEU A 134 -9.68 4.83 -4.30
N TYR A 135 -10.05 3.66 -3.78
CA TYR A 135 -9.17 2.92 -2.89
C TYR A 135 -7.98 2.35 -3.67
N ARG A 136 -6.78 2.39 -3.08
CA ARG A 136 -5.57 1.84 -3.70
C ARG A 136 -5.74 0.38 -4.15
N LYS A 137 -6.48 -0.45 -3.38
CA LYS A 137 -6.77 -1.85 -3.74
C LYS A 137 -7.60 -2.02 -5.02
N GLU A 138 -8.30 -0.99 -5.47
CA GLU A 138 -9.15 -1.05 -6.66
C GLU A 138 -8.36 -0.70 -7.93
N LEU A 139 -7.08 -0.33 -7.83
CA LEU A 139 -6.18 -0.08 -8.96
C LEU A 139 -6.15 -1.22 -9.99
N PRO A 140 -6.03 -2.50 -9.61
CA PRO A 140 -6.03 -3.59 -10.59
C PRO A 140 -7.34 -3.65 -11.36
N ARG A 141 -8.48 -3.35 -10.70
CA ARG A 141 -9.79 -3.30 -11.33
C ARG A 141 -9.93 -2.10 -12.28
N LEU A 142 -9.35 -0.96 -11.92
CA LEU A 142 -9.28 0.20 -12.80
C LEU A 142 -8.42 -0.07 -14.04
N LYS A 143 -7.27 -0.73 -13.88
CA LYS A 143 -6.40 -1.13 -15.00
C LYS A 143 -7.15 -1.99 -16.02
N LYS A 144 -7.90 -3.00 -15.56
CA LYS A 144 -8.77 -3.82 -16.43
C LYS A 144 -9.81 -3.00 -17.20
N CYS A 145 -10.33 -1.92 -16.61
CA CYS A 145 -11.28 -1.05 -17.32
C CYS A 145 -10.62 -0.26 -18.47
N LEU A 146 -9.32 0.01 -18.35
CA LEU A 146 -8.54 0.80 -19.29
C LEU A 146 -7.87 -0.04 -20.39
N GLU A 147 -7.86 -1.36 -20.27
CA GLU A 147 -7.27 -2.27 -21.25
C GLU A 147 -7.91 -2.08 -22.65
N GLY A 148 -7.06 -1.92 -23.66
CA GLY A 148 -7.45 -1.76 -25.05
C GLY A 148 -7.87 -0.34 -25.48
N LEU A 149 -7.80 0.66 -24.59
CA LEU A 149 -8.12 2.06 -24.92
C LEU A 149 -6.84 2.89 -25.08
N ASP A 150 -6.84 3.90 -25.97
CA ASP A 150 -5.76 4.89 -26.04
C ASP A 150 -5.89 5.90 -24.89
N HIS A 151 -5.06 5.72 -23.86
CA HIS A 151 -5.12 6.50 -22.64
C HIS A 151 -3.76 6.80 -22.01
N ILE A 152 -3.71 7.88 -21.24
CA ILE A 152 -2.61 8.24 -20.35
C ILE A 152 -3.20 8.36 -18.94
N THR A 153 -2.69 7.57 -17.99
CA THR A 153 -3.17 7.60 -16.60
C THR A 153 -2.02 7.91 -15.67
N TYR A 154 -2.25 8.82 -14.71
CA TYR A 154 -1.37 9.02 -13.57
C TYR A 154 -2.17 8.93 -12.28
N THR A 155 -1.49 8.49 -11.22
CA THR A 155 -2.09 8.27 -9.91
C THR A 155 -1.31 9.04 -8.87
N GLU A 156 -2.01 9.84 -8.07
CA GLU A 156 -1.45 10.59 -6.96
C GLU A 156 -1.95 10.00 -5.65
N THR A 157 -1.06 9.87 -4.66
CA THR A 157 -1.46 9.39 -3.33
C THR A 157 -2.08 10.53 -2.55
N VAL A 158 -3.29 10.31 -2.02
CA VAL A 158 -3.99 11.31 -1.21
C VAL A 158 -3.72 11.02 0.26
N LYS A 159 -3.22 12.04 0.99
CA LYS A 159 -2.89 11.89 2.42
C LYS A 159 -4.13 11.78 3.29
N ASP A 160 -5.16 12.58 3.00
CA ASP A 160 -6.41 12.58 3.75
C ASP A 160 -7.58 13.03 2.89
N ILE A 161 -8.79 12.58 3.22
CA ILE A 161 -10.04 12.98 2.57
C ILE A 161 -11.02 13.45 3.62
N PHE A 162 -11.50 14.68 3.46
CA PHE A 162 -12.51 15.25 4.33
C PHE A 162 -13.93 15.00 3.77
N GLY A 163 -14.86 14.47 4.57
CA GLY A 163 -16.27 14.23 4.21
C GLY A 163 -16.77 12.78 4.39
N LYS A 164 -18.10 12.58 4.38
CA LYS A 164 -18.72 11.24 4.49
C LYS A 164 -18.41 10.41 3.24
N LYS A 165 -17.77 9.24 3.45
CA LYS A 165 -17.57 8.07 2.56
C LYS A 165 -17.61 8.34 1.04
N ILE A 166 -16.59 7.86 0.30
CA ILE A 166 -16.71 7.62 -1.15
C ILE A 166 -17.96 6.76 -1.37
N LEU A 167 -19.02 7.38 -1.86
CA LEU A 167 -20.30 6.71 -2.07
C LEU A 167 -20.06 5.65 -3.14
N ARG A 168 -20.13 4.36 -2.78
CA ARG A 168 -20.38 3.33 -3.79
C ARG A 168 -21.84 3.51 -4.19
N ILE A 169 -22.09 3.86 -5.45
CA ILE A 169 -23.43 3.72 -6.02
C ILE A 169 -23.72 2.21 -5.98
N LYS A 170 -24.79 1.84 -5.26
CA LYS A 170 -25.30 0.48 -5.18
C LYS A 170 -25.78 0.00 -6.54
#